data_AF-A0A836ZTR2-F1
#
_entry.id   AF-A0A836ZTR2-F1
#
_cell.length_a   1.000
_cell.length_b   1.000
_cell.length_c   1.000
_cell.angle_alpha   90.00
_cell.angle_beta   90.00
_cell.angle_gamma   90.00
#
_symmetry.space_group_name_H-M   'P 1'
#
loop_
_entity.id
_entity.type
_entity.pdbx_description
1 polymer ?
#
loop_
_entity_poly.entity_id
_entity_poly.type
_entity_poly.pdbx_seq_one_letter_code
_entity_poly.pdbx_strand_id
1 'polypeptide(L)'
;MNATSLPDHAAPRAASWSDRLLRKRLLATLGELRDGQLQLHEGGAVTTLGTATGADALQTQLRVIDPGFYRQAALNGSVGAGESYMEGQWQCDDLVALMRLLLRNRERLDAMETGTARLGGWAMRSLHAFARNTRSGSRRNIAAHYDLGNPLFKLFLDENLMYSSAIFVDGEEALGEAALERAATRKLERICQKLRLGPQHHVVEIGTGWGGFALHAARAHGCRVTTTTISREQFDLATQRIAAAGLADRVTVLLRDYRDLEGRFDRVVSIEMIEAIGHQYLDTYFAKVG
;
A
#
# COMPACT_ATOMS: atom_id res chain seq x y z
N MET A 1 -17.43 -21.74 -12.23
CA MET A 1 -16.23 -21.34 -12.99
C MET A 1 -16.68 -20.37 -14.09
N ASN A 2 -16.80 -19.08 -13.77
CA ASN A 2 -16.93 -18.05 -14.80
C ASN A 2 -15.57 -17.40 -14.92
N ALA A 3 -14.81 -17.83 -15.92
CA ALA A 3 -13.61 -17.12 -16.34
C ALA A 3 -14.08 -15.74 -16.84
N THR A 4 -13.86 -14.71 -16.02
CA THR A 4 -13.89 -13.33 -16.50
C THR A 4 -12.79 -13.27 -17.55
N SER A 5 -13.17 -13.31 -18.82
CA SER A 5 -12.26 -13.06 -19.93
C SER A 5 -11.62 -11.70 -19.68
N LEU A 6 -10.29 -11.66 -19.57
CA LEU A 6 -9.54 -10.41 -19.65
C LEU A 6 -10.03 -9.66 -20.90
N PRO A 7 -10.24 -8.33 -20.82
CA PRO A 7 -10.70 -7.57 -21.96
C PRO A 7 -9.81 -7.87 -23.16
N ASP A 8 -10.45 -8.18 -24.30
CA ASP A 8 -9.77 -8.45 -25.56
C ASP A 8 -8.88 -7.24 -25.86
N HIS A 9 -7.56 -7.40 -25.70
CA HIS A 9 -6.63 -6.29 -25.86
C HIS A 9 -6.73 -5.80 -27.30
N ALA A 10 -7.28 -4.60 -27.49
CA ALA A 10 -7.44 -4.00 -28.81
C ALA A 10 -6.09 -4.02 -29.55
N ALA A 11 -6.14 -4.36 -30.84
CA ALA A 11 -4.94 -4.37 -31.67
C ALA A 11 -4.20 -3.03 -31.57
N PRO A 12 -2.86 -3.05 -31.44
CA PRO A 12 -2.09 -1.86 -31.11
C PRO A 12 -2.26 -0.78 -32.19
N ARG A 13 -2.55 0.44 -31.74
CA ARG A 13 -2.73 1.57 -32.65
C ARG A 13 -1.40 2.04 -33.24
N ALA A 14 -1.42 2.52 -34.48
CA ALA A 14 -0.27 3.21 -35.06
C ALA A 14 0.08 4.49 -34.27
N ALA A 15 1.37 4.72 -34.00
CA ALA A 15 1.83 5.89 -33.26
C ALA A 15 1.52 7.20 -34.00
N SER A 16 0.69 8.05 -33.37
CA SER A 16 0.40 9.38 -33.86
C SER A 16 1.59 10.33 -33.70
N TRP A 17 1.55 11.50 -34.34
CA TRP A 17 2.61 12.50 -34.21
C TRP A 17 2.82 12.96 -32.76
N SER A 18 1.75 13.16 -31.99
CA SER A 18 1.85 13.51 -30.57
C SER A 18 2.51 12.40 -29.76
N ASP A 19 2.21 11.13 -30.06
CA ASP A 19 2.79 9.99 -29.34
C ASP A 19 4.31 9.94 -29.57
N ARG A 20 4.78 10.20 -30.80
CA ARG A 20 6.21 10.25 -31.12
C ARG A 20 6.94 11.39 -30.41
N LEU A 21 6.30 12.56 -30.30
CA LEU A 21 6.88 13.71 -29.58
C LEU A 21 6.99 13.41 -28.08
N LEU A 22 5.93 12.89 -27.47
CA LEU A 22 5.89 12.54 -26.05
C LEU A 22 6.83 11.41 -25.72
N ARG A 23 6.92 10.39 -26.58
CA ARG A 23 7.96 9.36 -26.55
C ARG A 23 9.35 9.98 -26.50
N LYS A 24 9.70 10.86 -27.44
CA LYS A 24 11.03 11.49 -27.47
C LYS A 24 11.37 12.18 -26.14
N ARG A 25 10.41 12.88 -25.53
CA ARG A 25 10.60 13.52 -24.22
C ARG A 25 10.78 12.51 -23.09
N LEU A 26 9.95 11.47 -23.06
CA LEU A 26 10.06 10.41 -22.04
C LEU A 26 11.40 9.69 -22.14
N LEU A 27 11.86 9.34 -23.34
CA LEU A 27 13.15 8.68 -23.55
C LEU A 27 14.33 9.58 -23.18
N ALA A 28 14.26 10.87 -23.48
CA ALA A 28 15.29 11.82 -23.01
C ALA A 28 15.36 11.83 -21.48
N THR A 29 14.20 11.81 -20.82
CA THR A 29 14.09 11.77 -19.35
C THR A 29 14.66 10.48 -18.76
N LEU A 30 14.22 9.34 -19.27
CA LEU A 30 14.66 8.03 -18.82
C LEU A 30 16.12 7.75 -19.19
N GLY A 31 16.65 8.41 -20.23
CA GLY A 31 18.06 8.32 -20.61
C GLY A 31 19.02 8.83 -19.54
N GLU A 32 18.55 9.71 -18.65
CA GLU A 32 19.34 10.29 -17.56
C GLU A 32 19.27 9.48 -16.25
N LEU A 33 18.59 8.32 -16.25
CA LEU A 33 18.54 7.42 -15.10
C LEU A 33 19.95 6.98 -14.67
N ARG A 34 20.19 6.93 -13.36
CA ARG A 34 21.41 6.41 -12.76
C ARG A 34 21.11 5.19 -11.89
N ASP A 35 22.18 4.49 -11.51
CA ASP A 35 22.13 3.32 -10.61
C ASP A 35 21.23 2.18 -11.12
N GLY A 36 21.11 2.09 -12.45
CA GLY A 36 20.36 1.05 -13.13
C GLY A 36 20.09 1.37 -14.60
N GLN A 37 19.55 0.37 -15.30
CA GLN A 37 19.20 0.43 -16.71
C GLN A 37 17.77 -0.05 -16.95
N LEU A 38 17.11 0.63 -17.88
CA LEU A 38 15.80 0.27 -18.40
C LEU A 38 15.93 -0.06 -19.88
N GLN A 39 15.60 -1.29 -20.26
CA GLN A 39 15.50 -1.65 -21.67
C GLN A 39 14.07 -1.44 -22.16
N LEU A 40 13.88 -0.53 -23.10
CA LEU A 40 12.59 -0.23 -23.71
C LEU A 40 12.44 -1.03 -25.00
N HIS A 41 11.45 -1.93 -25.04
CA HIS A 41 11.10 -2.73 -26.21
C HIS A 41 9.85 -2.15 -26.87
N GLU A 42 9.93 -1.77 -28.15
CA GLU A 42 8.78 -1.26 -28.90
C GLU A 42 8.99 -1.46 -30.41
N GLY A 43 7.96 -1.90 -31.14
CA GLY A 43 8.04 -2.03 -32.60
C GLY A 43 9.20 -2.89 -33.13
N GLY A 44 9.70 -3.85 -32.34
CA GLY A 44 10.86 -4.69 -32.66
C GLY A 44 12.23 -4.05 -32.37
N ALA A 45 12.27 -2.78 -31.94
CA ALA A 45 13.48 -2.11 -31.50
C ALA A 45 13.67 -2.22 -29.98
N VAL A 46 14.93 -2.17 -29.56
CA VAL A 46 15.33 -2.12 -28.14
C VAL A 46 16.15 -0.85 -27.92
N THR A 47 15.76 -0.05 -26.93
CA THR A 47 16.50 1.15 -26.51
C THR A 47 16.92 1.00 -25.06
N THR A 48 18.22 1.05 -24.78
CA THR A 48 18.74 1.06 -23.40
C THR A 48 18.77 2.48 -22.86
N LEU A 49 18.19 2.68 -21.69
CA LEU A 49 18.05 3.96 -21.02
C LEU A 49 18.73 3.89 -19.64
N GLY A 50 19.43 4.96 -19.28
CA GLY A 50 20.17 5.07 -18.02
C GLY A 50 21.54 4.40 -18.00
N THR A 51 22.23 4.55 -16.87
CA THR A 51 23.57 4.03 -16.63
C THR A 51 23.58 3.08 -15.44
N ALA A 52 24.09 1.87 -15.65
CA ALA A 52 24.36 0.91 -14.59
C ALA A 52 25.76 1.13 -14.01
N THR A 53 25.86 1.35 -12.71
CA THR A 53 27.13 1.45 -11.98
C THR A 53 27.16 0.43 -10.84
N GLY A 54 28.10 -0.52 -10.90
CA GLY A 54 28.26 -1.58 -9.89
C GLY A 54 27.44 -2.84 -10.15
N ALA A 55 27.72 -3.89 -9.38
CA ALA A 55 27.06 -5.19 -9.48
C ALA A 55 25.59 -5.18 -9.03
N ASP A 56 25.22 -4.22 -8.18
CA ASP A 56 23.86 -4.06 -7.62
C ASP A 56 22.98 -3.09 -8.43
N ALA A 57 23.37 -2.76 -9.66
CA ALA A 57 22.61 -1.89 -10.54
C ALA A 57 21.28 -2.57 -10.91
N LEU A 58 20.18 -1.85 -10.76
CA LEU A 58 18.85 -2.38 -11.10
C LEU A 58 18.74 -2.52 -12.61
N GLN A 59 18.20 -3.64 -13.08
CA GLN A 59 17.93 -3.87 -14.49
C GLN A 59 16.51 -4.40 -14.67
N THR A 60 15.80 -3.84 -15.63
CA THR A 60 14.44 -4.25 -15.99
C THR A 60 14.12 -3.89 -17.43
N GLN A 61 13.13 -4.56 -18.00
CA GLN A 61 12.64 -4.37 -19.35
C GLN A 61 11.21 -3.83 -19.29
N LEU A 62 10.94 -2.80 -20.08
CA LEU A 62 9.60 -2.27 -20.32
C LEU A 62 9.26 -2.49 -21.80
N ARG A 63 8.14 -3.15 -22.07
CA ARG A 63 7.62 -3.36 -23.42
C ARG A 63 6.41 -2.49 -23.67
N VAL A 64 6.49 -1.59 -24.65
CA VAL A 64 5.34 -0.82 -25.10
C VAL A 64 4.60 -1.60 -26.17
N ILE A 65 3.33 -1.90 -25.90
CA ILE A 65 2.43 -2.62 -26.79
C ILE A 65 1.62 -1.60 -27.60
N ASP A 66 1.02 -0.61 -26.94
CA ASP A 66 0.29 0.50 -27.56
C ASP A 66 0.98 1.85 -27.29
N PRO A 67 1.33 2.63 -28.33
CA PRO A 67 1.90 3.97 -28.21
C PRO A 67 1.04 4.99 -27.43
N GLY A 68 -0.24 4.71 -27.19
CA GLY A 68 -1.13 5.49 -26.32
C GLY A 68 -0.60 5.64 -24.89
N PHE A 69 0.24 4.70 -24.43
CA PHE A 69 0.98 4.80 -23.17
C PHE A 69 1.71 6.13 -23.00
N TYR A 70 2.43 6.61 -24.03
CA TYR A 70 3.22 7.84 -23.94
C TYR A 70 2.35 9.07 -23.66
N ARG A 71 1.13 9.08 -24.20
CA ARG A 71 0.17 10.14 -23.96
C ARG A 71 -0.44 10.04 -22.57
N GLN A 72 -0.81 8.84 -22.13
CA GLN A 72 -1.36 8.62 -20.79
C GLN A 72 -0.36 9.00 -19.70
N ALA A 73 0.87 8.53 -19.80
CA ALA A 73 1.94 8.87 -18.86
C ALA A 73 2.23 10.39 -18.82
N ALA A 74 2.21 11.06 -19.98
CA ALA A 74 2.49 12.50 -20.03
C ALA A 74 1.34 13.38 -19.51
N LEU A 75 0.09 12.99 -19.74
CA LEU A 75 -1.08 13.78 -19.36
C LEU A 75 -1.52 13.52 -17.91
N ASN A 76 -1.47 12.26 -17.48
CA ASN A 76 -2.02 11.79 -16.21
C ASN A 76 -0.93 11.30 -15.24
N GLY A 77 0.35 11.50 -15.58
CA GLY A 77 1.49 11.17 -14.71
C GLY A 77 1.54 9.70 -14.33
N SER A 78 1.85 9.42 -13.07
CA SER A 78 1.91 8.06 -12.52
C SER A 78 0.59 7.31 -12.59
N VAL A 79 -0.55 8.01 -12.50
CA VAL A 79 -1.87 7.39 -12.62
C VAL A 79 -2.10 6.91 -14.05
N GLY A 80 -1.82 7.74 -15.05
CA GLY A 80 -1.91 7.32 -16.45
C GLY A 80 -0.97 6.18 -16.80
N ALA A 81 0.24 6.15 -16.24
CA ALA A 81 1.16 5.03 -16.39
C ALA A 81 0.59 3.73 -15.78
N GLY A 82 -0.04 3.81 -14.60
CA GLY A 82 -0.67 2.66 -13.94
C GLY A 82 -1.91 2.15 -14.67
N GLU A 83 -2.82 3.05 -15.07
CA GLU A 83 -4.03 2.69 -15.84
C GLU A 83 -3.67 2.04 -17.17
N SER A 84 -2.71 2.60 -17.90
CA SER A 84 -2.23 2.03 -19.16
C SER A 84 -1.54 0.66 -18.99
N TYR A 85 -0.93 0.37 -17.83
CA TYR A 85 -0.43 -0.97 -17.50
C TYR A 85 -1.60 -1.95 -17.31
N MET A 86 -2.63 -1.53 -16.55
CA MET A 86 -3.84 -2.34 -16.32
C MET A 86 -4.61 -2.62 -17.61
N GLU A 87 -4.60 -1.69 -18.57
CA GLU A 87 -5.18 -1.83 -19.91
C GLU A 87 -4.33 -2.68 -20.87
N GLY A 88 -3.11 -3.06 -20.48
CA GLY A 88 -2.19 -3.84 -21.32
C GLY A 88 -1.50 -3.03 -22.42
N GLN A 89 -1.46 -1.70 -22.32
CA GLN A 89 -0.75 -0.84 -23.28
C GLN A 89 0.77 -0.94 -23.15
N TRP A 90 1.26 -1.38 -21.99
CA TRP A 90 2.67 -1.72 -21.78
C TRP A 90 2.81 -2.80 -20.70
N GLN A 91 3.95 -3.46 -20.70
CA GLN A 91 4.30 -4.55 -19.77
C GLN A 91 5.71 -4.36 -19.24
N CYS A 92 6.02 -5.03 -18.13
CA CYS A 92 7.33 -5.02 -17.51
C CYS A 92 7.65 -6.42 -16.95
N ASP A 93 8.92 -6.82 -17.05
CA ASP A 93 9.40 -8.11 -16.54
C ASP A 93 9.51 -8.12 -15.01
N ASP A 94 9.90 -6.99 -14.42
CA ASP A 94 10.03 -6.79 -12.98
C ASP A 94 9.57 -5.38 -12.59
N LEU A 95 8.28 -5.25 -12.28
CA LEU A 95 7.71 -4.00 -11.79
C LEU A 95 8.38 -3.51 -10.50
N VAL A 96 8.86 -4.40 -9.65
CA VAL A 96 9.51 -4.00 -8.38
C VAL A 96 10.85 -3.34 -8.69
N ALA A 97 11.65 -3.92 -9.58
CA ALA A 97 12.89 -3.31 -10.05
C ALA A 97 12.63 -1.97 -10.75
N LEU A 98 11.61 -1.88 -11.61
CA LEU A 98 11.21 -0.63 -12.25
C LEU A 98 10.85 0.44 -11.23
N MET A 99 9.98 0.14 -10.26
CA MET A 99 9.59 1.10 -9.23
C MET A 99 10.78 1.53 -8.37
N ARG A 100 11.67 0.61 -7.99
CA ARG A 100 12.90 0.93 -7.25
C ARG A 100 13.82 1.83 -8.06
N LEU A 101 13.97 1.59 -9.37
CA LEU A 101 14.79 2.40 -10.26
C LEU A 101 14.24 3.82 -10.38
N LEU A 102 12.93 3.96 -10.58
CA LEU A 102 12.26 5.26 -10.65
C LEU A 102 12.38 6.02 -9.31
N LEU A 103 12.19 5.35 -8.18
CA LEU A 103 12.31 5.96 -6.84
C LEU A 103 13.74 6.42 -6.53
N ARG A 104 14.77 5.64 -6.88
CA ARG A 104 16.19 6.05 -6.74
C ARG A 104 16.51 7.31 -7.54
N ASN A 105 15.78 7.52 -8.64
CA ASN A 105 15.94 8.68 -9.52
C ASN A 105 14.86 9.74 -9.32
N ARG A 106 14.08 9.68 -8.24
CA ARG A 106 12.93 10.56 -8.00
C ARG A 106 13.26 12.04 -8.15
N GLU A 107 14.35 12.53 -7.55
CA GLU A 107 14.69 13.96 -7.64
C GLU A 107 14.94 14.41 -9.07
N ARG A 108 15.47 13.53 -9.93
CA ARG A 108 15.69 13.81 -11.36
C ARG A 108 14.37 13.82 -12.09
N LEU A 109 13.51 12.84 -11.84
CA LEU A 109 12.16 12.79 -12.41
C LEU A 109 11.32 14.01 -11.98
N ASP A 110 11.38 14.40 -10.70
CA ASP A 110 10.67 15.54 -10.11
C ASP A 110 11.22 16.89 -10.60
N ALA A 111 12.55 17.04 -10.75
CA ALA A 111 13.17 18.24 -11.32
C ALA A 111 12.81 18.44 -12.80
N MET A 112 12.45 17.36 -13.48
CA MET A 112 12.05 17.35 -14.89
C MET A 112 10.54 17.60 -15.09
N GLU A 113 9.74 17.56 -14.02
CA GLU A 113 8.35 18.05 -14.00
C GLU A 113 8.27 19.61 -14.03
N THR A 114 8.82 20.22 -15.07
CA THR A 114 8.61 21.65 -15.37
C THR A 114 7.54 21.80 -16.46
N GLY A 115 6.38 22.38 -16.10
CA GLY A 115 5.28 22.69 -17.05
C GLY A 115 3.90 22.21 -16.59
N THR A 116 2.99 22.00 -17.56
CA THR A 116 1.55 21.71 -17.39
C THR A 116 1.23 20.42 -16.62
N ALA A 117 2.19 19.49 -16.48
CA ALA A 117 2.06 18.32 -15.60
C ALA A 117 1.94 18.71 -14.11
N ARG A 118 2.55 19.84 -13.70
CA ARG A 118 2.32 20.42 -12.35
C ARG A 118 0.89 20.91 -12.17
N LEU A 119 0.21 21.38 -13.22
CA LEU A 119 -1.20 21.80 -13.15
C LEU A 119 -2.12 20.58 -12.99
N GLY A 120 -1.83 19.47 -13.68
CA GLY A 120 -2.51 18.19 -13.49
C GLY A 120 -2.27 17.60 -12.09
N GLY A 121 -1.03 17.64 -11.60
CA GLY A 121 -0.67 17.25 -10.23
C GLY A 121 -1.31 18.16 -9.16
N TRP A 122 -1.48 19.46 -9.44
CA TRP A 122 -2.25 20.39 -8.58
C TRP A 122 -3.75 20.11 -8.61
N ALA A 123 -4.32 19.80 -9.77
CA ALA A 123 -5.73 19.43 -9.92
C ALA A 123 -6.04 18.10 -9.20
N MET A 124 -5.16 17.10 -9.33
CA MET A 124 -5.22 15.83 -8.60
C MET A 124 -5.00 16.02 -7.09
N ARG A 125 -4.02 16.83 -6.67
CA ARG A 125 -3.86 17.22 -5.26
C ARG A 125 -5.08 17.95 -4.72
N SER A 126 -5.74 18.76 -5.53
CA SER A 126 -6.98 19.46 -5.16
C SER A 126 -8.16 18.48 -5.05
N LEU A 127 -8.29 17.53 -5.98
CA LEU A 127 -9.28 16.44 -5.91
C LEU A 127 -9.05 15.52 -4.70
N HIS A 128 -7.80 15.19 -4.38
CA HIS A 128 -7.42 14.50 -3.15
C HIS A 128 -7.67 15.36 -1.89
N ALA A 129 -7.53 16.69 -1.98
CA ALA A 129 -7.90 17.61 -0.91
C ALA A 129 -9.43 17.73 -0.74
N PHE A 130 -10.24 17.31 -1.71
CA PHE A 130 -11.69 17.13 -1.55
C PHE A 130 -12.06 15.74 -1.01
N ALA A 131 -11.20 14.74 -1.15
CA ALA A 131 -11.26 13.45 -0.42
C ALA A 131 -10.74 13.58 1.04
N ARG A 132 -11.11 14.67 1.72
CA ARG A 132 -10.75 14.93 3.12
C ARG A 132 -11.19 13.78 4.01
N ASN A 133 -10.35 13.48 5.01
CA ASN A 133 -10.59 12.54 6.10
C ASN A 133 -11.68 12.98 7.10
N THR A 134 -12.80 13.43 6.54
CA THR A 134 -14.04 13.68 7.26
C THR A 134 -14.59 12.34 7.76
N ARG A 135 -15.30 12.34 8.89
CA ARG A 135 -15.93 11.13 9.45
C ARG A 135 -16.72 10.32 8.40
N SER A 136 -17.49 11.01 7.55
CA SER A 136 -18.27 10.39 6.48
C SER A 136 -17.41 9.91 5.30
N GLY A 137 -16.34 10.61 4.94
CA GLY A 137 -15.38 10.21 3.91
C GLY A 137 -14.55 8.99 4.31
N SER A 138 -14.01 8.97 5.53
CA SER A 138 -13.21 7.84 6.05
C SER A 138 -14.02 6.56 6.06
N ARG A 139 -15.28 6.61 6.53
CA ARG A 139 -16.18 5.44 6.54
C ARG A 139 -16.50 4.93 5.12
N ARG A 140 -16.67 5.84 4.15
CA ARG A 140 -16.97 5.49 2.75
C ARG A 140 -15.76 4.91 2.03
N ASN A 141 -14.58 5.48 2.21
CA ASN A 141 -13.34 4.99 1.61
C ASN A 141 -12.95 3.61 2.18
N ILE A 142 -13.14 3.39 3.48
CA ILE A 142 -12.87 2.09 4.11
C ILE A 142 -13.88 1.03 3.65
N ALA A 143 -15.18 1.36 3.55
CA ALA A 143 -16.17 0.42 3.01
C ALA A 143 -15.81 -0.03 1.57
N ALA A 144 -15.51 0.93 0.69
CA ALA A 144 -15.17 0.63 -0.70
C ALA A 144 -13.86 -0.17 -0.87
N HIS A 145 -12.88 -0.02 0.02
CA HIS A 145 -11.60 -0.74 -0.05
C HIS A 145 -11.62 -2.15 0.56
N TYR A 146 -12.57 -2.48 1.44
CA TYR A 146 -12.69 -3.82 2.03
C TYR A 146 -13.89 -4.64 1.50
N ASP A 147 -14.75 -4.07 0.65
CA ASP A 147 -15.83 -4.80 -0.05
C ASP A 147 -15.30 -5.85 -1.05
N LEU A 148 -14.03 -5.76 -1.51
CA LEU A 148 -13.34 -6.85 -2.22
C LEU A 148 -13.15 -8.11 -1.34
N GLY A 149 -13.39 -8.00 -0.04
CA GLY A 149 -13.80 -9.07 0.86
C GLY A 149 -12.68 -9.76 1.64
N ASN A 150 -13.01 -10.21 2.84
CA ASN A 150 -12.18 -11.11 3.66
C ASN A 150 -11.64 -12.35 2.92
N PRO A 151 -12.35 -12.95 1.93
CA PRO A 151 -11.82 -14.07 1.15
C PRO A 151 -10.56 -13.73 0.35
N LEU A 152 -10.47 -12.53 -0.23
CA LEU A 152 -9.32 -12.10 -1.02
C LEU A 152 -8.08 -11.98 -0.14
N PHE A 153 -8.18 -11.28 0.99
CA PHE A 153 -7.05 -11.06 1.90
C PHE A 153 -6.52 -12.36 2.50
N LYS A 154 -7.37 -13.35 2.73
CA LYS A 154 -6.95 -14.69 3.21
C LYS A 154 -6.07 -15.45 2.22
N LEU A 155 -6.05 -15.07 0.94
CA LEU A 155 -5.22 -15.76 -0.06
C LEU A 155 -3.73 -15.39 0.03
N PHE A 156 -3.38 -14.26 0.65
CA PHE A 156 -2.01 -13.75 0.63
C PHE A 156 -1.51 -13.12 1.94
N LEU A 157 -2.37 -12.92 2.94
CA LEU A 157 -1.94 -12.49 4.28
C LEU A 157 -1.59 -13.68 5.17
N ASP A 158 -0.88 -13.39 6.25
CA ASP A 158 -0.60 -14.36 7.31
C ASP A 158 -1.86 -14.78 8.08
N GLU A 159 -1.76 -15.81 8.93
CA GLU A 159 -2.86 -16.34 9.73
C GLU A 159 -3.47 -15.29 10.67
N ASN A 160 -2.68 -14.29 11.11
CA ASN A 160 -3.20 -13.19 11.94
C ASN A 160 -3.97 -12.15 11.11
N LEU A 161 -3.94 -12.24 9.77
CA LEU A 161 -4.49 -11.29 8.81
C LEU A 161 -3.90 -9.88 9.00
N MET A 162 -2.58 -9.79 9.15
CA MET A 162 -1.88 -8.52 9.30
C MET A 162 -1.61 -7.90 7.93
N TYR A 163 -2.50 -7.00 7.50
CA TYR A 163 -2.21 -6.13 6.34
C TYR A 163 -1.37 -4.92 6.75
N SER A 164 -0.12 -5.21 7.10
CA SER A 164 0.86 -4.24 7.60
C SER A 164 2.27 -4.84 7.52
N SER A 165 3.31 -4.04 7.74
CA SER A 165 4.69 -4.53 7.75
C SER A 165 4.92 -5.68 8.75
N ALA A 166 5.85 -6.56 8.38
CA ALA A 166 6.35 -7.66 9.21
C ALA A 166 7.84 -7.43 9.57
N ILE A 167 8.36 -8.17 10.56
CA ILE A 167 9.77 -8.08 10.97
C ILE A 167 10.50 -9.37 10.59
N PHE A 168 11.28 -9.29 9.51
CA PHE A 168 12.19 -10.35 9.07
C PHE A 168 13.54 -10.22 9.78
N VAL A 169 14.22 -11.34 9.99
CA VAL A 169 15.56 -11.39 10.58
C VAL A 169 16.54 -12.03 9.61
N ASP A 170 17.77 -11.54 9.59
CA ASP A 170 18.82 -12.07 8.73
C ASP A 170 19.04 -13.57 9.00
N GLY A 171 19.18 -14.35 7.91
CA GLY A 171 19.33 -15.81 8.00
C GLY A 171 18.03 -16.62 7.95
N GLU A 172 16.85 -15.99 7.79
CA GLU A 172 15.64 -16.70 7.32
C GLU A 172 15.76 -16.94 5.80
N GLU A 173 16.48 -17.99 5.42
CA GLU A 173 17.00 -18.25 4.06
C GLU A 173 15.94 -18.51 2.96
N ALA A 174 14.65 -18.61 3.30
CA ALA A 174 13.59 -18.80 2.31
C ALA A 174 12.42 -17.85 2.59
N LEU A 175 12.28 -16.82 1.73
CA LEU A 175 11.04 -16.05 1.61
C LEU A 175 9.91 -16.99 1.19
N GLY A 176 8.79 -16.94 1.90
CA GLY A 176 7.63 -17.80 1.67
C GLY A 176 6.62 -17.65 2.80
N GLU A 177 5.52 -18.40 2.72
CA GLU A 177 4.40 -18.33 3.67
C GLU A 177 4.87 -18.48 5.13
N ALA A 178 5.63 -19.54 5.44
CA ALA A 178 6.13 -19.77 6.79
C ALA A 178 7.06 -18.64 7.29
N ALA A 179 7.80 -17.96 6.41
CA ALA A 179 8.62 -16.82 6.79
C ALA A 179 7.76 -15.59 7.09
N LEU A 180 6.71 -15.36 6.30
CA LEU A 180 5.74 -14.30 6.54
C LEU A 180 5.02 -14.49 7.89
N GLU A 181 4.55 -15.71 8.18
CA GLU A 181 3.88 -16.05 9.45
C GLU A 181 4.76 -15.72 10.67
N ARG A 182 6.02 -16.16 10.62
CA ARG A 182 6.99 -15.86 11.69
C ARG A 182 7.26 -14.38 11.80
N ALA A 183 7.45 -13.69 10.67
CA ALA A 183 7.77 -12.28 10.64
C ALA A 183 6.61 -11.40 11.14
N ALA A 184 5.36 -11.74 10.79
CA ALA A 184 4.16 -11.06 11.25
C ALA A 184 3.96 -11.27 12.77
N THR A 185 4.07 -12.51 13.24
CA THR A 185 3.98 -12.84 14.67
C THR A 185 5.09 -12.16 15.47
N ARG A 186 6.33 -12.13 14.95
CA ARG A 186 7.47 -11.44 15.56
C ARG A 186 7.21 -9.95 15.71
N LYS A 187 6.57 -9.33 14.72
CA LYS A 187 6.18 -7.92 14.78
C LYS A 187 5.13 -7.67 15.87
N LEU A 188 4.11 -8.52 16.00
CA LEU A 188 3.13 -8.44 17.09
C LEU A 188 3.79 -8.57 18.46
N GLU A 189 4.67 -9.55 18.62
CA GLU A 189 5.38 -9.77 19.88
C GLU A 189 6.33 -8.60 20.21
N ARG A 190 7.04 -8.06 19.22
CA ARG A 190 7.89 -6.87 19.40
C ARG A 190 7.08 -5.68 19.91
N ILE A 191 5.85 -5.49 19.43
CA ILE A 191 4.94 -4.43 19.91
C ILE A 191 4.58 -4.69 21.37
N CYS A 192 4.17 -5.90 21.73
CA CYS A 192 3.84 -6.27 23.11
C CYS A 192 5.02 -6.02 24.07
N GLN A 193 6.24 -6.38 23.66
CA GLN A 193 7.47 -6.15 24.43
C GLN A 193 7.75 -4.66 24.63
N LYS A 194 7.62 -3.84 23.58
CA LYS A 194 7.81 -2.39 23.67
C LYS A 194 6.80 -1.74 24.63
N LEU A 195 5.56 -2.24 24.64
CA LEU A 195 4.52 -1.81 25.57
C LEU A 195 4.67 -2.41 26.98
N ARG A 196 5.58 -3.39 27.16
CA ARG A 196 5.76 -4.15 28.40
C ARG A 196 4.44 -4.71 28.90
N LEU A 197 3.70 -5.36 28.01
CA LEU A 197 2.38 -5.91 28.34
C LEU A 197 2.47 -7.00 29.41
N GLY A 198 1.37 -7.14 30.13
CA GLY A 198 1.21 -8.06 31.25
C GLY A 198 -0.27 -8.14 31.62
N PRO A 199 -0.67 -9.15 32.42
CA PRO A 199 -2.08 -9.47 32.67
C PRO A 199 -2.85 -8.35 33.38
N GLN A 200 -2.16 -7.47 34.10
CA GLN A 200 -2.74 -6.31 34.78
C GLN A 200 -3.13 -5.18 33.84
N HIS A 201 -2.58 -5.14 32.62
CA HIS A 201 -2.76 -4.01 31.73
C HIS A 201 -4.07 -4.08 30.96
N HIS A 202 -4.70 -2.94 30.77
CA HIS A 202 -5.74 -2.69 29.79
C HIS A 202 -5.19 -1.83 28.65
N VAL A 203 -5.12 -2.42 27.46
CA VAL A 203 -4.58 -1.80 26.25
C VAL A 203 -5.72 -1.28 25.39
N VAL A 204 -5.56 -0.09 24.80
CA VAL A 204 -6.39 0.35 23.68
C VAL A 204 -5.64 0.21 22.36
N GLU A 205 -6.27 -0.42 21.39
CA GLU A 205 -5.82 -0.52 20.01
C GLU A 205 -6.67 0.40 19.12
N ILE A 206 -6.01 1.34 18.44
CA ILE A 206 -6.63 2.17 17.41
C ILE A 206 -6.36 1.48 16.06
N GLY A 207 -7.42 1.00 15.42
CA GLY A 207 -7.35 0.25 14.17
C GLY A 207 -7.30 -1.26 14.39
N THR A 208 -8.47 -1.89 14.57
CA THR A 208 -8.59 -3.34 14.83
C THR A 208 -7.97 -4.24 13.76
N GLY A 209 -7.94 -3.80 12.50
CA GLY A 209 -7.72 -4.70 11.38
C GLY A 209 -8.70 -5.88 11.48
N TRP A 210 -8.20 -7.11 11.40
CA TRP A 210 -9.00 -8.32 11.64
C TRP A 210 -8.75 -8.97 13.01
N GLY A 211 -8.27 -8.19 13.98
CA GLY A 211 -8.05 -8.62 15.37
C GLY A 211 -6.71 -9.30 15.64
N GLY A 212 -5.77 -9.27 14.70
CA GLY A 212 -4.47 -9.96 14.83
C GLY A 212 -3.68 -9.56 16.08
N PHE A 213 -3.49 -8.27 16.32
CA PHE A 213 -2.81 -7.81 17.54
C PHE A 213 -3.62 -8.10 18.80
N ALA A 214 -4.93 -7.81 18.82
CA ALA A 214 -5.77 -8.02 20.00
C ALA A 214 -5.79 -9.49 20.46
N LEU A 215 -5.88 -10.43 19.50
CA LEU A 215 -5.78 -11.87 19.75
C LEU A 215 -4.41 -12.25 20.31
N HIS A 216 -3.32 -11.80 19.67
CA HIS A 216 -1.95 -12.10 20.11
C HIS A 216 -1.68 -11.56 21.51
N ALA A 217 -1.99 -10.29 21.76
CA ALA A 217 -1.73 -9.62 23.04
C ALA A 217 -2.53 -10.26 24.20
N ALA A 218 -3.82 -10.53 24.00
CA ALA A 218 -4.66 -11.15 25.04
C ALA A 218 -4.26 -12.61 25.31
N ARG A 219 -3.89 -13.38 24.27
CA ARG A 219 -3.48 -14.78 24.40
C ARG A 219 -2.10 -14.91 25.04
N ALA A 220 -1.10 -14.18 24.55
CA ALA A 220 0.29 -14.34 24.96
C ALA A 220 0.63 -13.60 26.26
N HIS A 221 0.01 -12.44 26.51
CA HIS A 221 0.34 -11.58 27.67
C HIS A 221 -0.78 -11.47 28.70
N GLY A 222 -1.95 -12.06 28.42
CA GLY A 222 -3.09 -12.11 29.33
C GLY A 222 -3.76 -10.77 29.62
N CYS A 223 -3.34 -9.69 28.94
CA CYS A 223 -3.89 -8.36 29.10
C CYS A 223 -5.33 -8.24 28.58
N ARG A 224 -6.02 -7.19 29.00
CA ARG A 224 -7.29 -6.78 28.40
C ARG A 224 -7.02 -5.88 27.20
N VAL A 225 -7.79 -6.03 26.13
CA VAL A 225 -7.68 -5.19 24.94
C VAL A 225 -9.03 -4.59 24.60
N THR A 226 -9.09 -3.27 24.42
CA THR A 226 -10.20 -2.60 23.74
C THR A 226 -9.71 -2.14 22.38
N THR A 227 -10.29 -2.64 21.31
CA THR A 227 -9.88 -2.32 19.95
C THR A 227 -11.01 -1.64 19.19
N THR A 228 -10.70 -0.67 18.34
CA THR A 228 -11.71 0.07 17.58
C THR A 228 -11.47 0.06 16.08
N THR A 229 -12.54 -0.06 15.30
CA THR A 229 -12.54 0.09 13.84
C THR A 229 -13.79 0.85 13.38
N ILE A 230 -13.74 1.40 12.17
CA ILE A 230 -14.91 1.95 11.48
C ILE A 230 -15.43 1.05 10.36
N SER A 231 -14.74 -0.07 10.10
CA SER A 231 -15.15 -1.09 9.11
C SER A 231 -16.05 -2.14 9.75
N ARG A 232 -17.25 -2.32 9.20
CA ARG A 232 -18.21 -3.36 9.64
C ARG A 232 -17.63 -4.76 9.43
N GLU A 233 -17.05 -5.03 8.27
CA GLU A 233 -16.44 -6.32 7.92
C GLU A 233 -15.31 -6.72 8.88
N GLN A 234 -14.44 -5.75 9.22
CA GLN A 234 -13.38 -5.96 10.19
C GLN A 234 -13.93 -6.22 11.60
N PHE A 235 -14.93 -5.45 12.02
CA PHE A 235 -15.60 -5.64 13.31
C PHE A 235 -16.23 -7.04 13.40
N ASP A 236 -16.98 -7.46 12.39
CA ASP A 236 -17.69 -8.74 12.38
C ASP A 236 -16.69 -9.91 12.40
N LEU A 237 -15.67 -9.90 11.52
CA LEU A 237 -14.67 -10.97 11.48
C LEU A 237 -13.77 -10.98 12.72
N ALA A 238 -13.31 -9.83 13.22
CA ALA A 238 -12.49 -9.78 14.44
C ALA A 238 -13.29 -10.32 15.64
N THR A 239 -14.54 -9.90 15.80
CA THR A 239 -15.43 -10.38 16.88
C THR A 239 -15.62 -11.90 16.80
N GLN A 240 -15.87 -12.45 15.61
CA GLN A 240 -15.98 -13.89 15.41
C GLN A 240 -14.71 -14.62 15.81
N ARG A 241 -13.53 -14.14 15.38
CA ARG A 241 -12.23 -14.76 15.69
C ARG A 241 -11.93 -14.74 17.19
N ILE A 242 -12.24 -13.63 17.86
CA ILE A 242 -12.07 -13.46 19.31
C ILE A 242 -12.96 -14.42 20.10
N ALA A 243 -14.23 -14.53 19.70
CA ALA A 243 -15.16 -15.49 20.30
C ALA A 243 -14.71 -16.94 20.10
N ALA A 244 -14.30 -17.29 18.87
CA ALA A 244 -13.78 -18.63 18.55
C ALA A 244 -12.49 -18.98 19.32
N ALA A 245 -11.68 -17.97 19.65
CA ALA A 245 -10.49 -18.13 20.48
C ALA A 245 -10.78 -18.18 22.00
N GLY A 246 -12.04 -18.01 22.42
CA GLY A 246 -12.42 -17.99 23.84
C GLY A 246 -11.91 -16.77 24.61
N LEU A 247 -11.69 -15.64 23.94
CA LEU A 247 -11.09 -14.42 24.52
C LEU A 247 -12.07 -13.25 24.67
N ALA A 248 -13.37 -13.51 24.57
CA ALA A 248 -14.42 -12.48 24.60
C ALA A 248 -14.52 -11.76 25.97
N ASP A 249 -14.02 -12.36 27.04
CA ASP A 249 -13.90 -11.76 28.38
C ASP A 249 -12.73 -10.76 28.50
N ARG A 250 -11.74 -10.86 27.60
CA ARG A 250 -10.52 -10.04 27.60
C ARG A 250 -10.45 -9.03 26.48
N VAL A 251 -11.08 -9.30 25.35
CA VAL A 251 -11.03 -8.44 24.17
C VAL A 251 -12.41 -7.87 23.86
N THR A 252 -12.50 -6.54 23.88
CA THR A 252 -13.68 -5.79 23.45
C THR A 252 -13.41 -5.15 22.09
N VAL A 253 -14.23 -5.47 21.09
CA VAL A 253 -14.18 -4.82 19.77
C VAL A 253 -15.25 -3.75 19.71
N LEU A 254 -14.89 -2.55 19.26
CA LEU A 254 -15.78 -1.41 19.10
C LEU A 254 -15.89 -1.06 17.61
N LEU A 255 -17.12 -0.96 17.10
CA LEU A 255 -17.35 -0.29 15.82
C LEU A 255 -17.57 1.20 16.08
N ARG A 256 -16.50 1.91 16.39
CA ARG A 256 -16.49 3.34 16.68
C ARG A 256 -15.28 4.00 16.04
N ASP A 257 -15.44 5.28 15.73
CA ASP A 257 -14.32 6.11 15.35
C ASP A 257 -13.42 6.35 16.56
N TYR A 258 -12.09 6.30 16.37
CA TYR A 258 -11.14 6.50 17.45
C TYR A 258 -11.28 7.88 18.12
N ARG A 259 -11.76 8.87 17.34
CA ARG A 259 -12.02 10.24 17.82
C ARG A 259 -13.05 10.27 18.94
N ASP A 260 -13.93 9.28 18.98
CA ASP A 260 -15.04 9.18 19.94
C ASP A 260 -14.73 8.17 21.07
N LEU A 261 -13.50 7.65 21.15
CA LEU A 261 -13.08 6.80 22.27
C LEU A 261 -12.90 7.64 23.55
N GLU A 262 -13.39 7.13 24.67
CA GLU A 262 -13.29 7.78 25.97
C GLU A 262 -12.70 6.80 27.00
N GLY A 263 -12.07 7.34 28.04
CA GLY A 263 -11.51 6.55 29.14
C GLY A 263 -10.00 6.68 29.28
N ARG A 264 -9.45 5.87 30.20
CA ARG A 264 -8.02 5.77 30.46
C ARG A 264 -7.60 4.30 30.32
N PHE A 265 -6.50 4.09 29.64
CA PHE A 265 -5.91 2.78 29.39
C PHE A 265 -4.47 2.81 29.87
N ASP A 266 -3.95 1.66 30.28
CA ASP A 266 -2.56 1.57 30.73
C ASP A 266 -1.59 1.74 29.56
N ARG A 267 -2.00 1.30 28.36
CA ARG A 267 -1.19 1.29 27.14
C ARG A 267 -2.04 1.63 25.92
N VAL A 268 -1.42 2.27 24.94
CA VAL A 268 -2.04 2.57 23.62
C VAL A 268 -1.18 1.95 22.54
N VAL A 269 -1.82 1.36 21.53
CA VAL A 269 -1.17 0.96 20.28
C VAL A 269 -1.99 1.44 19.09
N SER A 270 -1.28 1.82 18.03
CA SER A 270 -1.86 2.15 16.74
C SER A 270 -0.89 1.69 15.66
N ILE A 271 -1.30 0.74 14.84
CA ILE A 271 -0.44 0.05 13.88
C ILE A 271 -0.82 0.55 12.49
N GLU A 272 0.07 1.34 11.86
CA GLU A 272 -0.07 1.81 10.46
C GLU A 272 -1.41 2.52 10.18
N MET A 273 -1.91 3.26 11.18
CA MET A 273 -3.09 4.12 11.04
C MET A 273 -2.73 5.57 10.72
N ILE A 274 -1.50 6.01 10.99
CA ILE A 274 -1.11 7.43 10.93
C ILE A 274 -1.17 7.97 9.48
N GLU A 275 -0.86 7.11 8.53
CA GLU A 275 -0.95 7.32 7.08
C GLU A 275 -2.40 7.60 6.66
N ALA A 276 -3.34 6.89 7.30
CA ALA A 276 -4.77 7.02 7.05
C ALA A 276 -5.43 8.17 7.83
N ILE A 277 -4.69 9.01 8.56
CA ILE A 277 -5.21 10.21 9.24
C ILE A 277 -5.04 11.45 8.36
N GLY A 278 -3.90 11.57 7.67
CA GLY A 278 -3.53 12.74 6.89
C GLY A 278 -2.83 13.82 7.74
N HIS A 279 -1.79 14.42 7.17
CA HIS A 279 -0.83 15.25 7.90
C HIS A 279 -1.47 16.40 8.71
N GLN A 280 -2.54 17.00 8.22
CA GLN A 280 -3.22 18.12 8.87
C GLN A 280 -3.97 17.78 10.16
N TYR A 281 -4.18 16.49 10.45
CA TYR A 281 -4.91 16.04 11.65
C TYR A 281 -4.01 15.32 12.67
N LEU A 282 -2.69 15.32 12.46
CA LEU A 282 -1.74 14.66 13.35
C LEU A 282 -1.76 15.25 14.77
N ASP A 283 -1.81 16.58 14.89
CA ASP A 283 -1.88 17.24 16.20
C ASP A 283 -3.13 16.81 16.98
N THR A 284 -4.29 16.74 16.29
CA THR A 284 -5.55 16.27 16.90
C THR A 284 -5.47 14.79 17.29
N TYR A 285 -4.79 13.97 16.48
CA TYR A 285 -4.59 12.56 16.78
C TYR A 285 -3.73 12.37 18.04
N PHE A 286 -2.57 13.02 18.13
CA PHE A 286 -1.71 12.91 19.30
C PHE A 286 -2.38 13.50 20.56
N ALA A 287 -3.07 14.63 20.43
CA ALA A 287 -3.87 15.19 21.53
C ALA A 287 -4.97 14.24 22.02
N LYS A 288 -5.52 13.39 21.15
CA LYS A 288 -6.51 12.37 21.51
C LYS A 288 -5.87 11.17 22.23
N VAL A 289 -4.67 10.78 21.81
CA VAL A 289 -3.92 9.65 22.38
C VAL A 289 -3.37 9.97 23.78
N GLY A 290 -2.93 11.21 24.00
CA GLY A 290 -2.33 11.67 25.25
C GLY A 290 -0.87 12.06 25.06
#